data_AF-A0A0F9MYI7-F1
#
_entry.id   AF-A0A0F9MYI7-F1
#
_cell.length_a   1.000
_cell.length_b   1.000
_cell.length_c   1.000
_cell.angle_alpha   90.00
_cell.angle_beta   90.00
_cell.angle_gamma   90.00
#
_symmetry.space_group_name_H-M   'P 1'
#
loop_
_entity.id
_entity.type
_entity.pdbx_description
1 polymer ?
#
loop_
_entity_poly.entity_id
_entity_poly.type
_entity_poly.pdbx_seq_one_letter_code
_entity_poly.pdbx_strand_id
1 'polypeptide(L)' 'MPELATQMYLGDGLYAKFDGYHVWLLANGDGVHTPASDTLALDPGVLTSFQDWIKEGYRDYNSGKTFKEVWEDATPSSG' A
#
# COMPACT_ATOMS: atom_id res chain seq x y z
N MET A 1 -1.56 20.29 -19.64
CA MET A 1 -1.56 20.35 -18.17
C MET A 1 -1.48 18.91 -17.70
N PRO A 2 -0.47 18.48 -16.94
CA PRO A 2 -0.46 17.10 -16.45
C PRO A 2 -1.68 16.96 -15.53
N GLU A 3 -2.55 16.02 -15.84
CA GLU A 3 -3.78 15.81 -15.08
C GLU A 3 -3.43 15.62 -13.62
N LEU A 4 -4.11 16.37 -12.75
CA LEU A 4 -3.94 16.30 -11.30
C LEU A 4 -4.41 14.91 -10.86
N ALA A 5 -3.51 13.96 -10.92
CA ALA A 5 -3.60 12.67 -10.27
C ALA A 5 -4.15 12.92 -8.86
N THR A 6 -5.41 12.50 -8.66
CA THR A 6 -6.16 12.83 -7.44
C THR A 6 -5.47 12.15 -6.28
N GLN A 7 -5.05 12.98 -5.33
CA GLN A 7 -4.35 12.53 -4.15
C GLN A 7 -5.31 12.44 -2.98
N MET A 8 -5.21 11.34 -2.23
CA MET A 8 -6.08 11.00 -1.12
C MET A 8 -5.23 10.72 0.12
N TYR A 9 -5.62 11.26 1.27
CA TYR A 9 -5.02 10.92 2.56
C TYR A 9 -5.65 9.63 3.10
N LEU A 10 -4.81 8.65 3.46
CA LEU A 10 -5.25 7.34 3.97
C LEU A 10 -5.15 7.22 5.50
N GLY A 11 -4.57 8.22 6.18
CA GLY A 11 -4.33 8.18 7.63
C GLY A 11 -2.85 7.94 7.97
N ASP A 12 -2.46 8.23 9.20
CA ASP A 12 -1.11 8.01 9.75
C ASP A 12 0.05 8.55 8.87
N GLY A 13 -0.13 9.74 8.28
CA GLY A 13 0.86 10.33 7.39
C GLY A 13 0.99 9.65 6.02
N LEU A 14 0.13 8.68 5.69
CA LEU A 14 0.11 7.99 4.41
C LEU A 14 -0.83 8.66 3.41
N TYR A 15 -0.34 8.89 2.20
CA TYR A 15 -1.10 9.43 1.08
C TYR A 15 -1.06 8.46 -0.10
N ALA A 16 -2.12 8.45 -0.89
CA ALA A 16 -2.21 7.70 -2.14
C ALA A 16 -2.50 8.62 -3.32
N LYS A 17 -1.90 8.33 -4.48
CA LYS A 17 -2.09 9.10 -5.72
C LYS A 17 -2.19 8.17 -6.91
N PHE A 18 -3.13 8.41 -7.83
CA PHE A 18 -3.27 7.63 -9.06
C PHE A 18 -2.87 8.45 -10.28
N ASP A 19 -1.82 8.03 -10.99
CA ASP A 19 -1.28 8.75 -12.15
C ASP A 19 -1.89 8.34 -13.50
N GLY A 20 -2.91 7.49 -13.49
CA GLY A 20 -3.51 6.90 -14.69
C GLY A 20 -3.00 5.48 -14.99
N TYR A 21 -1.92 5.03 -14.35
CA TYR A 21 -1.35 3.71 -14.52
C TYR A 21 -0.95 3.06 -13.18
N HIS A 22 -0.27 3.77 -12.28
CA HIS A 22 0.17 3.29 -10.97
C HIS A 22 -0.64 3.92 -9.84
N VAL A 23 -0.76 3.16 -8.73
CA VAL A 23 -1.10 3.73 -7.43
C VAL A 23 0.20 4.02 -6.68
N TRP A 24 0.44 5.28 -6.37
CA TRP A 24 1.58 5.73 -5.57
C TRP A 24 1.18 5.82 -4.11
N LEU A 25 1.98 5.25 -3.21
CA LEU A 25 1.91 5.45 -1.76
C LEU A 25 3.04 6.36 -1.33
N LEU A 26 2.72 7.41 -0.57
CA LEU A 26 3.66 8.42 -0.09
C LEU A 26 3.58 8.52 1.43
N ALA A 27 4.72 8.42 2.11
CA ALA A 27 4.78 8.47 3.57
C ALA A 27 5.23 9.85 4.07
N ASN A 28 4.61 10.32 5.15
CA ASN A 28 4.94 11.55 5.90
C ASN A 28 4.95 12.84 5.07
N GLY A 29 4.40 12.81 3.86
CA GLY A 29 4.39 13.93 2.95
C GLY A 29 3.55 13.64 1.74
N ASP A 30 2.97 14.69 1.19
CA ASP A 30 2.01 14.62 0.11
C ASP A 30 2.72 14.68 -1.27
N GLY A 31 4.05 14.85 -1.29
CA GLY A 31 4.86 14.94 -2.51
C GLY A 31 4.64 16.22 -3.33
N VAL A 32 3.74 17.10 -2.91
CA VAL A 32 3.35 18.32 -3.63
C VAL A 32 3.63 19.56 -2.79
N HIS A 33 3.10 19.62 -1.57
CA HIS A 33 3.33 20.68 -0.60
C HIS A 33 4.39 20.31 0.44
N THR A 34 4.49 19.02 0.77
CA THR A 34 5.45 18.45 1.71
C THR A 34 6.15 17.27 1.05
N PRO A 35 7.49 17.27 0.91
CA PRO A 35 8.22 16.12 0.39
C PRO A 35 7.89 14.85 1.18
N ALA A 36 7.56 13.77 0.48
CA ALA A 36 7.39 12.47 1.11
C ALA A 36 8.75 11.92 1.57
N SER A 37 8.79 11.26 2.73
CA SER A 37 10.00 10.58 3.20
C SER A 37 10.30 9.35 2.35
N ASP A 38 9.24 8.63 1.98
CA ASP A 38 9.28 7.40 1.20
C ASP A 38 8.17 7.41 0.16
N THR A 39 8.40 6.72 -0.95
CA THR A 39 7.46 6.65 -2.05
C THR A 39 7.51 5.26 -2.68
N LEU A 40 6.35 4.63 -2.84
CA LEU A 40 6.20 3.32 -3.48
C LEU A 40 5.21 3.41 -4.62
N ALA A 41 5.60 2.94 -5.81
CA ALA A 41 4.69 2.76 -6.94
C ALA A 41 4.17 1.33 -6.98
N LEU A 42 2.85 1.16 -6.95
CA LEU A 42 2.17 -0.11 -7.15
C LEU A 42 1.71 -0.20 -8.60
N ASP A 43 2.38 -1.08 -9.36
CA ASP A 43 1.91 -1.49 -10.68
C ASP A 43 0.58 -2.24 -10.58
N PRO A 44 -0.33 -2.11 -11.56
CA PRO A 44 -1.62 -2.80 -11.54
C PRO A 44 -1.53 -4.31 -11.31
N GLY A 45 -0.51 -4.99 -11.86
CA GLY A 45 -0.29 -6.41 -11.66
C GLY A 45 0.10 -6.75 -10.22
N VAL A 46 0.91 -5.89 -9.60
CA VAL A 46 1.29 -5.99 -8.18
C VAL A 46 0.08 -5.71 -7.28
N LEU A 47 -0.73 -4.69 -7.59
CA LEU A 47 -1.94 -4.38 -6.83
C LEU A 47 -2.96 -5.51 -6.90
N THR A 48 -3.15 -6.11 -8.08
CA THR A 48 -4.02 -7.28 -8.26
C THR A 48 -3.53 -8.45 -7.41
N SER A 49 -2.25 -8.78 -7.50
CA SER A 49 -1.64 -9.86 -6.71
C SER A 49 -1.76 -9.62 -5.19
N PHE A 50 -1.63 -8.37 -4.75
CA PHE A 50 -1.79 -7.98 -3.34
C PHE A 50 -3.25 -8.13 -2.88
N GLN A 51 -4.21 -7.71 -3.70
CA GLN A 51 -5.64 -7.89 -3.38
C GLN A 51 -6.02 -9.37 -3.33
N ASP A 52 -5.51 -10.19 -4.25
CA ASP A 52 -5.73 -11.63 -4.25
C ASP A 52 -5.09 -12.27 -3.03
N TRP A 53 -3.89 -11.82 -2.63
CA TRP A 53 -3.25 -12.25 -1.39
C TRP A 53 -4.09 -11.99 -0.15
N ILE A 54 -4.70 -10.80 -0.05
CA ILE A 54 -5.60 -10.44 1.06
C ILE A 54 -6.89 -11.26 1.01
N LYS A 55 -7.49 -11.46 -0.17
CA LYS A 55 -8.84 -12.05 -0.32
C LYS A 55 -8.84 -13.58 -0.31
N GLU A 56 -7.89 -14.22 -0.98
CA GLU A 56 -7.94 -15.66 -1.25
C GLU A 56 -7.11 -16.49 -0.27
N GLY A 57 -6.46 -15.85 0.71
CA GLY A 57 -5.59 -16.55 1.65
C GLY A 57 -4.39 -17.21 0.95
N TYR A 58 -3.91 -16.61 -0.15
CA TYR A 58 -2.68 -17.07 -0.78
C TYR A 58 -1.56 -17.08 0.25
N ARG A 59 -0.80 -18.18 0.24
CA ARG A 59 0.41 -18.29 1.04
C ARG A 59 1.49 -17.48 0.33
N ASP A 60 2.05 -16.50 1.05
CA ASP A 60 3.21 -15.76 0.58
C ASP A 60 4.31 -16.76 0.18
N TYR A 61 4.89 -16.58 -1.00
CA TYR A 61 5.85 -17.52 -1.55
C TYR A 61 7.09 -17.68 -0.65
N ASN A 62 7.49 -16.61 0.03
CA ASN A 62 8.71 -16.58 0.81
C ASN A 62 8.54 -17.19 2.20
N SER A 63 7.39 -16.95 2.85
CA SER A 63 7.11 -17.38 4.22
C SER A 63 6.17 -18.57 4.31
N GLY A 64 5.45 -18.89 3.23
CA GLY A 64 4.38 -19.88 3.21
C GLY A 64 3.16 -19.49 4.04
N LYS A 65 3.09 -18.27 4.58
CA LYS A 65 2.01 -17.80 5.47
C LYS A 65 0.96 -17.00 4.72
N THR A 66 -0.29 -17.12 5.15
CA THR A 66 -1.39 -16.27 4.70
C THR A 66 -1.29 -14.87 5.29
N PHE A 67 -1.94 -13.88 4.67
CA PHE A 67 -2.04 -12.53 5.21
C PHE A 67 -2.51 -12.53 6.67
N LYS A 68 -3.50 -13.37 7.00
CA LYS A 68 -4.04 -13.49 8.36
C LYS A 68 -3.00 -13.96 9.38
N GLU A 69 -2.24 -15.00 9.06
CA GLU A 69 -1.17 -15.51 9.94
C GLU A 69 -0.08 -14.46 10.16
N VAL A 70 0.31 -13.73 9.11
CA VAL A 70 1.29 -12.64 9.22
C VAL A 70 0.75 -11.50 10.09
N TRP A 71 -0.52 -11.13 9.91
CA TRP A 71 -1.16 -10.08 10.69
C TRP A 71 -1.26 -10.45 12.17
N GLU A 72 -1.70 -11.67 12.47
CA GLU A 72 -1.81 -12.20 13.84
C GLU A 72 -0.44 -12.26 14.54
N ASP A 73 0.62 -12.65 13.84
CA ASP A 73 1.99 -12.65 14.38
C ASP A 73 2.52 -11.22 14.65
N ALA A 74 2.13 -10.25 13.81
CA ALA A 74 2.60 -8.86 13.90
C ALA A 74 1.85 -8.03 14.95
N THR A 75 0.60 -8.39 15.28
CA THR A 75 -0.15 -7.74 16.36
C THR A 75 0.10 -8.46 17.68
N PRO A 76 0.69 -7.81 18.71
CA PRO A 76 0.80 -8.40 20.03
C PRO A 76 -0.61 -8.70 20.55
N SER A 77 -0.87 -9.97 20.87
CA SER A 77 -2.08 -10.35 21.60
C SER A 77 -2.18 -9.47 22.85
N SER A 78 -3.20 -8.63 22.92
CA SER A 78 -3.47 -7.79 24.09
C SER A 78 -3.87 -8.69 25.26
N GLY A 79 -2.86 -9.16 25.99
CA GLY A 79 -2.99 -9.85 27.27
C GLY A 79 -3.00 -8.88 28.44
#